data_AF-A0A8J6PS72-F1
#
_entry.id   AF-A0A8J6PS72-F1
#
_cell.length_a   1.000
_cell.length_b   1.000
_cell.length_c   1.000
_cell.angle_alpha   90.00
_cell.angle_beta   90.00
_cell.angle_gamma   90.00
#
_symmetry.space_group_name_H-M   'P 1'
#
loop_
_entity.id
_entity.type
_entity.pdbx_description
1 polymer ?
#
loop_
_entity_poly.entity_id
_entity_poly.type
_entity_poly.pdbx_seq_one_letter_code
_entity_poly.pdbx_strand_id
1 'polypeptide(L)'
;MGATKHEIYRKDVVKIAELLKAIAHPARLKAVLLIANSTDEDLTAKDIQKEIPLSQSTIAQHLKQLRDSGLVETQLRTIDKVNHLCYRINLQALNQIKKLIELLIKKSTIKQDDNVETLRNFYSKLQAITNWNQSFES
;
A
#
# COMPACT_ATOMS: atom_id res chain seq x y z
N MET A 1 19.05 10.49 9.85
CA MET A 1 19.10 9.62 8.65
C MET A 1 19.19 10.54 7.44
N GLY A 2 20.20 10.35 6.59
CA GLY A 2 20.54 11.29 5.51
C GLY A 2 19.34 11.57 4.62
N ALA A 3 19.12 12.84 4.29
CA ALA A 3 18.13 13.24 3.32
C ALA A 3 18.33 12.43 2.05
N THR A 4 17.44 11.48 1.78
CA THR A 4 17.30 10.86 0.46
C THR A 4 17.18 12.03 -0.51
N LYS A 5 18.21 12.31 -1.31
CA LYS A 5 18.22 13.48 -2.20
C LYS A 5 17.20 13.23 -3.30
N HIS A 6 15.91 13.40 -3.01
CA HIS A 6 14.80 13.18 -3.94
C HIS A 6 14.98 14.00 -5.24
N GLU A 7 15.73 15.10 -5.16
CA GLU A 7 16.11 16.01 -6.23
C GLU A 7 16.86 15.35 -7.40
N ILE A 8 17.58 14.23 -7.17
CA ILE A 8 18.32 13.54 -8.23
C ILE A 8 17.46 12.55 -9.02
N TYR A 9 16.23 12.30 -8.57
CA TYR A 9 15.32 11.34 -9.18
C TYR A 9 14.19 12.05 -9.92
N ARG A 10 13.66 11.40 -10.96
CA ARG A 10 12.46 11.89 -11.64
C ARG A 10 11.29 11.96 -10.65
N LYS A 11 10.48 13.01 -10.77
CA LYS A 11 9.34 13.28 -9.87
C LYS A 11 8.33 12.13 -9.82
N ASP A 12 8.10 11.45 -10.94
CA ASP A 12 7.21 10.28 -11.02
C ASP A 12 7.75 9.09 -10.22
N VAL A 13 9.05 8.83 -10.28
CA VAL A 13 9.72 7.80 -9.48
C VAL A 13 9.62 8.12 -7.99
N VAL A 14 9.88 9.36 -7.60
CA VAL A 14 9.74 9.80 -6.19
C VAL A 14 8.31 9.63 -5.71
N LYS A 15 7.32 10.06 -6.52
CA LYS A 15 5.90 9.93 -6.16
C LYS A 15 5.49 8.47 -5.95
N ILE A 16 5.84 7.58 -6.87
CA ILE A 16 5.49 6.16 -6.75
C ILE A 16 6.25 5.52 -5.57
N ALA A 17 7.51 5.90 -5.32
CA ALA A 17 8.26 5.42 -4.17
C ALA A 17 7.60 5.81 -2.85
N GLU A 18 7.10 7.05 -2.72
CA GLU A 18 6.36 7.48 -1.53
C GLU A 18 5.03 6.74 -1.37
N LEU A 19 4.29 6.47 -2.46
CA LEU A 19 3.08 5.63 -2.42
C LEU A 19 3.39 4.20 -1.93
N LEU A 20 4.41 3.56 -2.50
CA LEU A 20 4.83 2.22 -2.09
C LEU A 20 5.29 2.20 -0.63
N LYS A 21 6.06 3.21 -0.21
CA LYS A 21 6.51 3.38 1.17
C LYS A 21 5.36 3.60 2.14
N ALA A 22 4.29 4.28 1.72
CA ALA A 22 3.08 4.44 2.52
C ALA A 22 2.37 3.09 2.76
N ILE A 23 2.37 2.19 1.78
CA ILE A 23 1.75 0.86 1.90
C ILE A 23 2.65 -0.14 2.66
N ALA A 24 3.97 0.00 2.57
CA ALA A 24 4.96 -0.93 3.12
C ALA A 24 5.08 -0.95 4.66
N HIS A 25 3.95 -1.05 5.36
CA HIS A 25 3.87 -1.37 6.78
C HIS A 25 2.64 -2.26 7.01
N PRO A 26 2.74 -3.37 7.78
CA PRO A 26 1.66 -4.34 7.93
C PRO A 26 0.32 -3.72 8.33
N ALA A 27 0.30 -2.82 9.33
CA ALA A 27 -0.93 -2.15 9.76
C ALA A 27 -1.53 -1.24 8.68
N ARG A 28 -0.70 -0.58 7.86
CA ARG A 28 -1.18 0.29 6.77
C ARG A 28 -1.72 -0.55 5.62
N LEU A 29 -1.04 -1.65 5.28
CA LEU A 29 -1.53 -2.59 4.28
C LEU A 29 -2.88 -3.20 4.69
N LYS A 30 -3.03 -3.64 5.95
CA LYS A 30 -4.32 -4.12 6.47
C LYS A 30 -5.41 -3.04 6.42
N ALA A 31 -5.10 -1.80 6.80
CA ALA A 31 -6.04 -0.68 6.69
C ALA A 31 -6.45 -0.41 5.24
N VAL A 32 -5.51 -0.43 4.29
CA VAL A 32 -5.80 -0.29 2.85
C VAL A 32 -6.71 -1.40 2.35
N LEU A 33 -6.47 -2.65 2.74
CA LEU A 33 -7.32 -3.78 2.37
C LEU A 33 -8.75 -3.62 2.92
N LEU A 34 -8.89 -3.17 4.18
CA LEU A 34 -10.20 -2.90 4.78
C LEU A 34 -10.95 -1.80 4.02
N ILE A 35 -10.28 -0.66 3.77
CA ILE A 35 -10.88 0.47 3.03
C ILE A 35 -11.24 0.06 1.60
N ALA A 36 -10.42 -0.74 0.93
CA ALA A 36 -10.67 -1.19 -0.44
C ALA A 36 -11.82 -2.20 -0.55
N ASN A 37 -12.06 -3.00 0.51
CA ASN A 37 -13.14 -3.97 0.56
C ASN A 37 -14.49 -3.32 0.93
N SER A 38 -14.50 -2.09 1.44
CA SER A 38 -15.73 -1.34 1.70
C SER A 38 -16.26 -0.72 0.40
N THR A 39 -17.21 -1.40 -0.24
CA THR A 39 -17.74 -1.02 -1.56
C THR A 39 -18.63 0.23 -1.53
N ASP A 40 -19.39 0.41 -0.44
CA ASP A 40 -20.46 1.42 -0.37
C ASP A 40 -20.30 2.44 0.77
N GLU A 41 -19.37 2.21 1.70
CA GLU A 41 -19.23 3.00 2.92
C GLU A 41 -17.78 3.46 3.16
N ASP A 42 -17.61 4.73 3.50
CA ASP A 42 -16.31 5.24 3.93
C ASP A 42 -16.10 4.85 5.40
N LEU A 43 -14.94 4.28 5.70
CA LEU A 43 -14.63 3.82 7.06
C LEU A 43 -14.12 4.94 7.94
N THR A 44 -14.54 4.98 9.20
CA THR A 44 -13.92 5.86 10.20
C THR A 44 -12.65 5.23 10.77
N ALA A 45 -11.80 6.04 11.41
CA ALA A 45 -10.66 5.51 12.16
C ALA A 45 -11.09 4.51 13.26
N LYS A 46 -12.29 4.68 13.82
CA LYS A 46 -12.86 3.75 14.80
C LYS A 46 -13.19 2.40 14.19
N ASP A 47 -13.73 2.38 12.98
CA ASP A 47 -14.07 1.13 12.29
C ASP A 47 -12.81 0.36 11.93
N ILE A 48 -11.79 1.05 11.42
CA ILE A 48 -10.50 0.44 11.10
C ILE A 48 -9.79 -0.10 12.36
N GLN A 49 -9.91 0.61 13.50
CA GLN A 49 -9.30 0.16 14.75
C GLN A 49 -9.91 -1.15 15.29
N LYS A 50 -11.19 -1.44 15.01
CA LYS A 50 -11.83 -2.70 15.44
C LYS A 50 -11.12 -3.93 14.84
N GLU A 51 -10.55 -3.77 13.66
CA GLU A 51 -9.94 -4.85 12.86
C GLU A 51 -8.41 -4.94 13.01
N ILE A 52 -7.79 -3.98 13.69
CA ILE A 52 -6.34 -3.89 13.84
C ILE A 52 -6.02 -3.68 15.33
N PRO A 53 -5.28 -4.59 16.00
CA PRO A 53 -5.04 -4.56 17.44
C PRO A 53 -3.99 -3.48 17.82
N LEU A 54 -4.31 -2.22 17.55
CA LEU A 54 -3.51 -1.04 17.84
C LEU A 54 -4.37 0.04 18.49
N SER A 55 -3.71 0.98 19.17
CA SER A 55 -4.40 2.11 19.79
C SER A 55 -5.01 3.05 18.76
N GLN A 56 -6.04 3.81 19.16
CA GLN A 56 -6.66 4.83 18.31
C GLN A 56 -5.65 5.87 17.80
N SER A 57 -4.71 6.32 18.65
CA SER A 57 -3.69 7.29 18.26
C SER A 57 -2.72 6.72 17.22
N THR A 58 -2.33 5.44 17.37
CA THR A 58 -1.47 4.75 16.40
C THR A 58 -2.18 4.54 15.06
N ILE A 59 -3.45 4.13 15.05
CA ILE A 59 -4.25 4.01 13.82
C ILE A 59 -4.41 5.36 13.14
N ALA A 60 -4.73 6.42 13.87
CA ALA A 60 -4.83 7.77 13.33
C ALA A 60 -3.51 8.23 12.68
N GLN A 61 -2.36 7.92 13.29
CA GLN A 61 -1.05 8.20 12.72
C GLN A 61 -0.80 7.44 11.41
N HIS A 62 -1.15 6.15 11.35
CA HIS A 62 -1.03 5.35 10.13
C HIS A 62 -1.93 5.87 9.00
N LEU A 63 -3.19 6.19 9.32
CA LEU A 63 -4.14 6.75 8.36
C LEU A 63 -3.73 8.14 7.86
N LYS A 64 -3.15 8.97 8.75
CA LYS A 64 -2.54 10.25 8.37
C LYS A 64 -1.43 10.05 7.34
N GLN A 65 -0.53 9.07 7.54
CA GLN A 65 0.54 8.80 6.56
C GLN A 65 0.00 8.35 5.21
N LEU A 66 -1.04 7.51 5.20
CA LEU A 66 -1.70 7.08 3.95
C LEU A 66 -2.39 8.25 3.22
N ARG A 67 -2.99 9.17 3.98
CA ARG A 67 -3.63 10.36 3.43
C ARG A 67 -2.60 11.32 2.88
N ASP A 68 -1.55 11.59 3.65
CA ASP A 68 -0.48 12.53 3.27
C ASP A 68 0.29 12.03 2.05
N SER A 69 0.35 10.71 1.80
CA SER A 69 0.89 10.14 0.55
C SER A 69 -0.07 10.23 -0.65
N GLY A 70 -1.34 10.58 -0.41
CA GLY A 70 -2.41 10.59 -1.42
C GLY A 70 -2.94 9.20 -1.77
N LEU A 71 -2.66 8.17 -0.97
CA LEU A 71 -3.18 6.82 -1.22
C LEU A 71 -4.65 6.70 -0.80
N VAL A 72 -5.05 7.43 0.25
CA VAL A 72 -6.43 7.52 0.70
C VAL A 72 -6.89 8.96 0.68
N GLU A 73 -8.15 9.15 0.35
CA GLU A 73 -8.88 10.40 0.46
C GLU A 73 -9.67 10.40 1.76
N THR A 74 -9.98 11.60 2.26
CA THR A 74 -10.79 11.76 3.46
C THR A 74 -12.00 12.62 3.20
N GLN A 75 -13.15 12.22 3.75
CA GLN A 75 -14.39 12.97 3.68
C GLN A 75 -14.93 13.19 5.09
N LEU A 76 -15.61 14.32 5.31
CA LEU A 76 -16.32 14.57 6.55
C LEU A 76 -17.76 14.09 6.39
N ARG A 77 -18.21 13.18 7.26
CA ARG A 77 -19.60 12.75 7.34
C ARG A 77 -20.17 13.13 8.70
N THR A 78 -21.36 13.72 8.72
CA THR A 78 -22.06 14.04 9.98
C THR A 78 -23.03 12.91 10.29
N ILE A 79 -22.82 12.22 11.40
CA ILE A 79 -23.67 11.12 11.91
C ILE A 79 -24.09 11.54 13.32
N ASP A 80 -25.39 11.49 13.63
CA ASP A 80 -25.91 11.86 14.96
C ASP A 80 -25.44 13.23 15.47
N LYS A 81 -25.35 14.23 14.58
CA LYS A 81 -24.84 15.60 14.85
C LYS A 81 -23.34 15.66 15.23
N VAL A 82 -22.59 14.57 15.05
CA VAL A 82 -21.15 14.50 15.26
C VAL A 82 -20.45 14.34 13.92
N ASN A 83 -19.34 15.06 13.74
CA ASN A 83 -18.54 14.99 12.52
C ASN A 83 -17.50 13.87 12.62
N HIS A 84 -17.52 12.98 11.63
CA HIS A 84 -16.60 11.86 11.51
C HIS A 84 -15.71 12.05 10.28
N LEU A 85 -14.40 11.89 10.47
CA LEU A 85 -13.47 11.80 9.35
C LEU A 85 -13.46 10.36 8.85
N CYS A 86 -13.94 10.18 7.62
CA CYS A 86 -14.00 8.88 6.96
C CYS A 86 -12.95 8.79 5.86
N TYR A 87 -12.48 7.58 5.57
CA TYR A 87 -11.40 7.28 4.65
C TYR A 87 -11.91 6.46 3.47
N ARG A 88 -11.48 6.85 2.26
CA ARG A 88 -11.79 6.17 1.00
C ARG A 88 -10.50 5.94 0.22
N ILE A 89 -10.43 4.85 -0.53
CA ILE A 89 -9.25 4.57 -1.34
C ILE A 89 -9.14 5.55 -2.52
N ASN A 90 -7.94 6.06 -2.80
CA ASN A 90 -7.69 6.80 -4.03
C ASN A 90 -7.38 5.83 -5.17
N LEU A 91 -8.37 5.58 -6.04
CA LEU A 91 -8.23 4.66 -7.18
C LEU A 91 -7.14 5.11 -8.17
N GLN A 92 -6.90 6.40 -8.32
CA GLN A 92 -5.84 6.90 -9.22
C GLN A 92 -4.45 6.55 -8.68
N ALA A 93 -4.25 6.63 -7.37
CA ALA A 93 -2.99 6.24 -6.72
C ALA A 93 -2.72 4.73 -6.87
N LEU A 94 -3.73 3.88 -6.65
CA LEU A 94 -3.61 2.43 -6.87
C LEU A 94 -3.31 2.10 -8.34
N ASN A 95 -3.94 2.79 -9.28
CA ASN A 95 -3.68 2.61 -10.71
C ASN A 95 -2.23 2.97 -11.11
N GLN A 96 -1.59 3.92 -10.42
CA GLN A 96 -0.17 4.23 -10.65
C GLN A 96 0.73 3.06 -10.20
N ILE A 97 0.43 2.46 -9.06
CA ILE A 97 1.16 1.28 -8.56
C ILE A 97 0.98 0.08 -9.50
N LYS A 98 -0.28 -0.18 -9.91
CA LYS A 98 -0.59 -1.25 -10.87
C LYS A 98 0.21 -1.11 -12.16
N LYS A 99 0.20 0.08 -12.77
CA LYS A 99 0.96 0.38 -14.00
C LYS A 99 2.46 0.14 -13.82
N LEU A 100 3.04 0.51 -12.68
CA LEU A 100 4.45 0.23 -12.40
C LEU A 100 4.73 -1.28 -12.40
N ILE A 101 3.92 -2.06 -11.69
CA ILE A 101 4.10 -3.52 -11.60
C ILE A 101 3.97 -4.16 -13.00
N GLU A 102 2.95 -3.79 -13.77
CA GLU A 102 2.77 -4.26 -15.15
C GLU A 102 3.98 -3.94 -16.04
N LEU A 103 4.54 -2.71 -15.92
CA LEU A 103 5.74 -2.31 -16.65
C LEU A 103 6.97 -3.13 -16.25
N LEU A 104 7.15 -3.42 -14.96
CA LEU A 104 8.25 -4.24 -14.46
C LEU A 104 8.17 -5.67 -14.98
N ILE A 105 6.98 -6.30 -14.89
CA ILE A 105 6.73 -7.65 -15.42
C ILE A 105 7.05 -7.71 -16.91
N LYS A 106 6.49 -6.78 -17.70
CA LYS A 106 6.72 -6.73 -19.15
C LYS A 106 8.20 -6.60 -19.51
N LYS A 107 8.98 -5.84 -18.74
CA LYS A 107 10.42 -5.66 -18.97
C LYS A 107 11.24 -6.87 -18.52
N SER A 108 10.84 -7.60 -17.48
CA SER A 108 11.56 -8.78 -16.99
C SER A 108 11.47 -9.97 -17.94
N THR A 109 10.40 -10.12 -18.72
CA THR A 109 10.22 -11.24 -19.65
C THR A 109 11.15 -11.18 -20.88
N ILE A 110 11.81 -10.03 -21.12
CA ILE A 110 12.61 -9.78 -22.34
C ILE A 110 14.03 -10.40 -22.28
N LYS A 111 14.40 -11.12 -21.20
CA LYS A 111 15.74 -11.74 -21.03
C LYS A 111 15.70 -13.23 -20.65
N GLN A 112 14.90 -14.03 -21.34
CA GLN A 112 15.16 -15.48 -21.36
C GLN A 112 16.27 -15.72 -22.39
N ASP A 113 17.52 -15.58 -21.93
CA ASP A 113 18.67 -16.13 -22.65
C ASP A 113 18.68 -17.63 -22.34
N ASP A 114 18.50 -18.47 -23.37
CA ASP A 114 18.46 -19.93 -23.24
C ASP A 114 19.76 -20.52 -22.66
N ASN A 115 20.82 -19.71 -22.52
CA ASN A 115 22.10 -20.09 -21.90
C ASN A 115 22.24 -19.74 -20.42
N VAL A 116 21.21 -19.24 -19.74
CA VAL A 116 21.27 -18.86 -18.32
C VAL A 116 20.43 -19.82 -17.46
N GLU A 117 21.10 -20.66 -16.67
CA GLU A 117 20.42 -21.49 -15.67
C GLU A 117 19.96 -20.61 -14.49
N THR A 118 18.66 -20.64 -14.19
CA THR A 118 18.13 -19.99 -12.99
C THR A 118 18.57 -20.78 -11.76
N LEU A 119 19.34 -20.15 -10.87
CA LEU A 119 19.74 -20.76 -9.60
C LEU A 119 18.48 -21.11 -8.79
N ARG A 120 18.20 -22.41 -8.66
CA ARG A 120 17.01 -22.94 -7.96
C ARG A 120 16.98 -22.60 -6.46
N ASN A 121 18.10 -22.13 -5.91
CA ASN A 121 18.29 -21.81 -4.49
C ASN A 121 18.18 -20.32 -4.19
N PHE A 122 17.37 -19.57 -4.94
CA PHE A 122 17.00 -18.21 -4.54
C PHE A 122 16.10 -18.27 -3.30
N TYR A 123 16.72 -18.31 -2.12
CA TYR A 123 16.01 -18.29 -0.85
C TYR A 123 15.70 -16.85 -0.44
N SER A 124 14.44 -16.47 -0.56
CA SER A 124 13.95 -15.25 0.07
C SER A 124 13.57 -15.54 1.52
N LYS A 125 14.06 -14.73 2.46
CA LYS A 125 13.59 -14.75 3.86
C LYS A 125 12.07 -14.61 3.98
N LEU A 126 11.41 -14.01 2.98
CA LEU A 126 9.95 -13.89 2.93
C LEU A 126 9.26 -15.24 2.71
N GLN A 127 9.84 -16.13 1.90
CA GLN A 127 9.25 -17.44 1.62
C GLN A 127 9.04 -18.26 2.90
N ALA A 128 9.98 -18.17 3.84
CA ALA A 128 9.92 -18.85 5.13
C ALA A 128 8.86 -18.29 6.09
N ILE A 129 8.43 -17.04 5.90
CA ILE A 129 7.55 -16.33 6.84
C ILE A 129 6.10 -16.23 6.30
N THR A 130 5.91 -16.20 4.97
CA THR A 130 4.60 -15.90 4.38
C THR A 130 3.92 -17.08 3.70
N ASN A 131 4.57 -18.25 3.56
CA ASN A 131 4.14 -19.29 2.63
C ASN A 131 3.83 -18.69 1.25
N TRP A 132 4.82 -18.01 0.65
CA TRP A 132 4.71 -17.17 -0.55
C TRP A 132 3.70 -17.68 -1.59
N ASN A 133 3.70 -18.99 -1.87
CA ASN A 133 2.84 -19.63 -2.86
C ASN A 133 1.32 -19.52 -2.57
N GLN A 134 0.92 -19.23 -1.32
CA GLN A 134 -0.49 -19.15 -0.90
C GLN A 134 -0.94 -17.71 -0.55
N SER A 135 -0.02 -16.74 -0.42
CA SER A 135 -0.34 -15.42 0.17
C SER A 135 -1.22 -14.51 -0.71
N PHE A 136 -1.60 -14.92 -1.92
CA PHE A 136 -2.40 -14.14 -2.87
C PHE A 136 -3.45 -14.98 -3.63
N GLU A 137 -3.74 -16.20 -3.16
CA GLU A 137 -4.87 -16.99 -3.66
C GLU A 137 -6.11 -16.60 -2.84
N SER A 138 -6.86 -15.61 -3.30
CA SER A 138 -8.17 -15.22 -2.76
C SER A 138 -9.01 -14.57 -3.85
#